data_AF-A0A966VE17-F1
#
_entry.id   AF-A0A966VE17-F1
#
_cell.length_a   1.000
_cell.length_b   1.000
_cell.length_c   1.000
_cell.angle_alpha   90.00
_cell.angle_beta   90.00
_cell.angle_gamma   90.00
#
_symmetry.space_group_name_H-M   'P 1'
#
loop_
_entity.id
_entity.type
_entity.pdbx_description
1 polymer ?
#
loop_
_entity_poly.entity_id
_entity_poly.type
_entity_poly.pdbx_seq_one_letter_code
_entity_poly.pdbx_strand_id
1 'polypeptide(L)'
;MATTAIHTHGNLTIHPASGAIIPLGRRVALDASGKAILAPATSAGVGVAITAVTSPTIDYIPITVTPFNLGGIFSLVASGSIAVGDAIDWAADGKVRKAEGAGRGRALTAAADGEDVQCVLAGVTEEMDVAIFTPAVTTQGDTGTASVITIATTGRSGLAKTDGPTELRVGAFNAGSWTQATNATIAATGGSVLRKSHTSNKDLTISEVQAVAATRTLTLTGVVVDGETVSIGGRVYEFDAHASSNITAGRVRVPIRSRTTVATGVLTVSQQPTAGETVTIGNKTFLWVANGTATINGQVSVGANKAGAQANLVAAINGSDSVNTAHTQVTAAAFATDAMTISAIIGGAAANSIATTEVMANGSWGAGTLASGADCTAANAITDLVTAITNDTSAVVTAVDGSGDTVDVTAKTAGAAGNSIALAETLANGSWAGSTLTGGISAEPGVFKLAVTNATAEGILLRFGPPEFGAGVADYSRTQTVTHAAP
;
A
#
# COMPACT_ATOMS: atom_id res chain seq x y z
N MET A 1 -47.60 -13.03 -26.86
CA MET A 1 -47.89 -11.72 -26.24
C MET A 1 -46.79 -11.45 -25.23
N ALA A 2 -46.10 -10.32 -25.33
CA ALA A 2 -45.07 -9.94 -24.38
C ALA A 2 -45.72 -9.68 -23.00
N THR A 3 -45.31 -10.41 -21.97
CA THR A 3 -45.67 -10.16 -20.58
C THR A 3 -45.01 -8.86 -20.13
N THR A 4 -45.71 -7.74 -20.30
CA THR A 4 -45.36 -6.48 -19.65
C THR A 4 -45.40 -6.73 -18.15
N ALA A 5 -44.23 -6.72 -17.49
CA ALA A 5 -44.15 -6.90 -16.05
C ALA A 5 -44.90 -5.76 -15.35
N ILE A 6 -46.02 -6.08 -14.70
CA ILE A 6 -46.77 -5.14 -13.88
C ILE A 6 -45.96 -4.91 -12.60
N HIS A 7 -45.12 -3.88 -12.58
CA HIS A 7 -44.43 -3.40 -11.39
C HIS A 7 -45.34 -2.47 -10.60
N THR A 8 -46.40 -3.00 -10.00
CA THR A 8 -47.20 -2.26 -9.01
C THR A 8 -46.84 -2.71 -7.61
N HIS A 9 -46.33 -1.80 -6.79
CA HIS A 9 -46.05 -2.05 -5.38
C HIS A 9 -47.36 -2.01 -4.59
N GLY A 10 -48.01 -3.17 -4.48
CA GLY A 10 -49.27 -3.31 -3.77
C GLY A 10 -50.01 -4.59 -4.14
N ASN A 11 -51.05 -4.89 -3.38
CA ASN A 11 -51.98 -5.97 -3.70
C ASN A 11 -52.68 -5.70 -5.04
N LEU A 12 -52.70 -6.71 -5.92
CA LEU A 12 -53.32 -6.62 -7.23
C LEU A 12 -54.74 -7.19 -7.19
N THR A 13 -55.71 -6.40 -7.67
CA THR A 13 -57.11 -6.82 -7.80
C THR A 13 -57.33 -7.40 -9.21
N ILE A 14 -57.63 -8.70 -9.31
CA ILE A 14 -57.75 -9.41 -10.60
C ILE A 14 -59.10 -10.14 -10.66
N HIS A 15 -59.73 -10.16 -11.83
CA HIS A 15 -60.95 -10.96 -12.03
C HIS A 15 -60.61 -12.42 -12.32
N PRO A 16 -61.26 -13.41 -11.67
CA PRO A 16 -61.06 -14.82 -11.97
C PRO A 16 -61.61 -15.19 -13.36
N ALA A 17 -61.04 -16.23 -13.97
CA ALA A 17 -61.62 -16.83 -15.17
C ALA A 17 -62.99 -17.44 -14.85
N SER A 18 -63.89 -17.50 -15.84
CA SER A 18 -65.22 -18.06 -15.62
C SER A 18 -65.12 -19.51 -15.16
N GLY A 19 -65.80 -19.86 -14.07
CA GLY A 19 -65.76 -21.18 -13.45
C GLY A 19 -64.50 -21.49 -12.60
N ALA A 20 -63.56 -20.56 -12.44
CA ALA A 20 -62.36 -20.80 -11.63
C ALA A 20 -62.66 -20.79 -10.12
N ILE A 21 -62.13 -21.79 -9.41
CA ILE A 21 -62.11 -21.85 -7.95
C ILE A 21 -60.66 -21.60 -7.50
N ILE A 22 -60.44 -20.53 -6.76
CA ILE A 22 -59.10 -20.12 -6.29
C ILE A 22 -59.16 -20.01 -4.75
N PRO A 23 -58.73 -21.05 -4.01
CA PRO A 23 -58.70 -21.00 -2.56
C PRO A 23 -57.69 -19.99 -2.02
N LEU A 24 -57.90 -19.55 -0.78
CA LEU A 24 -56.96 -18.71 -0.04
C LEU A 24 -55.59 -19.39 0.08
N GLY A 25 -54.50 -18.61 0.02
CA GLY A 25 -53.13 -19.12 0.21
C GLY A 25 -52.62 -19.97 -0.95
N ARG A 26 -53.30 -19.93 -2.11
CA ARG A 26 -52.91 -20.65 -3.32
C ARG A 26 -52.22 -19.72 -4.31
N ARG A 27 -51.33 -20.32 -5.09
CA ARG A 27 -50.66 -19.66 -6.20
C ARG A 27 -51.64 -19.32 -7.32
N VAL A 28 -51.60 -18.08 -7.78
CA VAL A 28 -52.42 -17.56 -8.88
C VAL A 28 -51.56 -17.40 -10.12
N ALA A 29 -52.10 -17.77 -11.29
CA ALA A 29 -51.56 -17.43 -12.60
C ALA A 29 -52.60 -16.65 -13.40
N LEU A 30 -52.20 -16.07 -14.54
CA LEU A 30 -53.13 -15.45 -15.48
C LEU A 30 -53.31 -16.36 -16.70
N ASP A 31 -54.54 -16.49 -17.17
CA ASP A 31 -54.83 -17.10 -18.46
C ASP A 31 -54.46 -16.15 -19.63
N ALA A 32 -54.68 -16.60 -20.87
CA ALA A 32 -54.38 -15.81 -22.06
C ALA A 32 -55.21 -14.52 -22.19
N SER A 33 -56.30 -14.39 -21.44
CA SER A 33 -57.15 -13.20 -21.37
C SER A 33 -56.82 -12.29 -20.17
N GLY A 34 -55.78 -12.61 -19.41
CA GLY A 34 -55.37 -11.84 -18.23
C GLY A 34 -56.26 -12.07 -17.00
N LYS A 35 -57.10 -13.11 -17.00
CA LYS A 35 -57.95 -13.45 -15.85
C LYS A 35 -57.22 -14.41 -14.92
N ALA A 36 -57.49 -14.30 -13.63
CA ALA A 36 -56.87 -15.14 -12.61
C ALA A 36 -57.37 -16.58 -12.70
N ILE A 37 -56.42 -17.51 -12.71
CA ILE A 37 -56.65 -18.96 -12.63
C ILE A 37 -55.78 -19.55 -11.52
N LEU A 38 -56.15 -20.72 -11.01
CA LEU A 38 -55.26 -21.50 -10.16
C LEU A 38 -54.01 -21.87 -10.96
N ALA A 39 -52.83 -21.51 -10.46
CA ALA A 39 -51.60 -21.69 -11.20
C ALA A 39 -51.25 -23.18 -11.34
N PRO A 40 -51.09 -23.72 -12.56
CA PRO A 40 -50.52 -25.06 -12.71
C PRO A 40 -49.05 -25.06 -12.26
N ALA A 41 -48.56 -26.22 -11.80
CA ALA A 41 -47.20 -26.37 -11.24
C ALA A 41 -46.11 -25.73 -12.12
N THR A 42 -46.24 -25.84 -13.45
CA THR A 42 -45.25 -25.40 -14.44
C THR A 42 -45.33 -23.91 -14.81
N SER A 43 -46.40 -23.20 -14.43
CA SER A 43 -46.52 -21.77 -14.74
C SER A 43 -45.56 -20.92 -13.91
N ALA A 44 -45.30 -19.67 -14.35
CA ALA A 44 -44.50 -18.70 -13.60
C ALA A 44 -45.27 -18.10 -12.39
N GLY A 45 -46.61 -18.17 -12.38
CA GLY A 45 -47.46 -17.56 -11.36
C GLY A 45 -47.32 -16.03 -11.34
N VAL A 46 -48.34 -15.33 -10.86
CA VAL A 46 -48.34 -13.87 -10.69
C VAL A 46 -48.38 -13.43 -9.23
N GLY A 47 -48.76 -14.33 -8.31
CA GLY A 47 -48.72 -14.09 -6.87
C GLY A 47 -49.49 -15.12 -6.06
N VAL A 48 -49.82 -14.76 -4.82
CA VAL A 48 -50.60 -15.59 -3.88
C VAL A 48 -51.98 -14.96 -3.65
N ALA A 49 -53.04 -15.77 -3.74
CA ALA A 49 -54.39 -15.32 -3.42
C ALA A 49 -54.52 -15.03 -1.91
N ILE A 50 -54.94 -13.82 -1.57
CA ILE A 50 -55.26 -13.43 -0.18
C ILE A 50 -56.77 -13.33 0.07
N THR A 51 -57.58 -13.59 -0.96
CA THR A 51 -59.04 -13.73 -0.89
C THR A 51 -59.46 -14.95 -1.70
N ALA A 52 -60.38 -15.79 -1.18
CA ALA A 52 -60.84 -16.98 -1.87
C ALA A 52 -61.98 -16.69 -2.87
N VAL A 53 -62.02 -17.44 -3.98
CA VAL A 53 -63.17 -17.55 -4.89
C VAL A 53 -63.76 -18.93 -4.73
N THR A 54 -64.96 -19.00 -4.18
CA THR A 54 -65.63 -20.25 -3.80
C THR A 54 -66.84 -20.58 -4.65
N SER A 55 -67.29 -19.68 -5.55
CA SER A 55 -68.44 -19.91 -6.42
C SER A 55 -68.11 -19.71 -7.91
N PRO A 56 -68.35 -20.72 -8.76
CA PRO A 56 -68.07 -20.63 -10.20
C PRO A 56 -69.12 -19.82 -10.98
N THR A 57 -70.22 -19.38 -10.36
CA THR A 57 -71.38 -18.77 -11.06
C THR A 57 -71.40 -17.25 -11.08
N ILE A 58 -70.42 -16.56 -10.49
CA ILE A 58 -70.38 -15.09 -10.45
C ILE A 58 -69.08 -14.60 -11.08
N ASP A 59 -69.15 -14.21 -12.36
CA ASP A 59 -68.01 -13.78 -13.19
C ASP A 59 -67.29 -12.49 -12.73
N TYR A 60 -67.65 -11.91 -11.57
CA TYR A 60 -67.27 -10.54 -11.21
C TYR A 60 -66.77 -10.32 -9.79
N ILE A 61 -66.55 -11.34 -8.95
CA ILE A 61 -65.91 -11.10 -7.64
C ILE A 61 -64.39 -10.99 -7.87
N PRO A 62 -63.78 -9.80 -7.75
CA PRO A 62 -62.35 -9.69 -7.93
C PRO A 62 -61.61 -10.35 -6.75
N ILE A 63 -60.47 -10.97 -7.03
CA ILE A 63 -59.55 -11.46 -6.00
C ILE A 63 -58.44 -10.47 -5.76
N THR A 64 -57.92 -10.49 -4.55
CA THR A 64 -56.72 -9.77 -4.21
C THR A 64 -55.54 -10.74 -4.21
N VAL A 65 -54.45 -10.36 -4.89
CA VAL A 65 -53.24 -11.16 -5.05
C VAL A 65 -52.03 -10.38 -4.58
N THR A 66 -51.19 -10.98 -3.74
CA THR A 66 -49.89 -10.39 -3.39
C THR A 66 -48.85 -10.86 -4.39
N PRO A 67 -48.24 -9.97 -5.19
CA PRO A 67 -47.33 -10.35 -6.26
C PRO A 67 -45.96 -10.82 -5.72
N PHE A 68 -45.33 -11.76 -6.43
CA PHE A 68 -44.08 -12.40 -6.00
C PHE A 68 -42.83 -11.50 -6.05
N ASN A 69 -42.89 -10.38 -6.76
CA ASN A 69 -41.78 -9.44 -6.92
C ASN A 69 -41.55 -8.54 -5.69
N LEU A 70 -42.38 -8.66 -4.65
CA LEU A 70 -42.32 -7.76 -3.50
C LEU A 70 -41.33 -8.12 -2.40
N GLY A 71 -40.62 -9.25 -2.48
CA GLY A 71 -39.65 -9.66 -1.45
C GLY A 71 -40.29 -9.72 -0.05
N GLY A 72 -40.77 -10.89 0.38
CA GLY A 72 -41.46 -10.97 1.67
C GLY A 72 -41.73 -12.38 2.15
N ILE A 73 -42.36 -12.45 3.32
CA ILE A 73 -42.85 -13.70 3.92
C ILE A 73 -44.26 -13.95 3.39
N PHE A 74 -44.48 -15.10 2.77
CA PHE A 74 -45.78 -15.53 2.27
C PHE A 74 -46.34 -16.63 3.18
N SER A 75 -47.64 -16.55 3.50
CA SER A 75 -48.38 -17.66 4.10
C SER A 75 -49.00 -18.49 2.97
N LEU A 76 -48.54 -19.72 2.81
CA LEU A 76 -48.93 -20.64 1.73
C LEU A 76 -49.44 -21.94 2.33
N VAL A 77 -50.34 -22.62 1.66
CA VAL A 77 -50.82 -23.93 2.14
C VAL A 77 -49.83 -25.04 1.76
N ALA A 78 -49.43 -25.86 2.71
CA ALA A 78 -48.49 -26.97 2.52
C ALA A 78 -49.15 -28.19 1.86
N SER A 79 -48.41 -28.85 0.97
CA SER A 79 -48.68 -30.15 0.34
C SER A 79 -47.67 -31.16 0.87
N GLY A 80 -48.11 -31.97 1.83
CA GLY A 80 -47.24 -32.81 2.64
C GLY A 80 -46.53 -32.05 3.78
N SER A 81 -45.75 -32.78 4.59
CA SER A 81 -45.00 -32.20 5.70
C SER A 81 -43.80 -31.39 5.21
N ILE A 82 -43.66 -30.17 5.72
CA ILE A 82 -42.55 -29.26 5.46
C ILE A 82 -41.89 -28.89 6.79
N ALA A 83 -40.56 -29.01 6.88
CA ALA A 83 -39.80 -28.58 8.06
C ALA A 83 -39.21 -27.17 7.87
N VAL A 84 -38.85 -26.49 8.97
CA VAL A 84 -38.14 -25.21 8.92
C VAL A 84 -36.82 -25.37 8.15
N GLY A 85 -36.58 -24.47 7.20
CA GLY A 85 -35.38 -24.44 6.35
C GLY A 85 -35.47 -25.30 5.09
N ASP A 86 -36.49 -26.16 4.97
CA ASP A 86 -36.69 -26.96 3.75
C ASP A 86 -36.83 -26.04 2.54
N ALA A 87 -36.16 -26.43 1.45
CA ALA A 87 -36.42 -25.82 0.14
C ALA A 87 -37.84 -26.20 -0.29
N ILE A 88 -38.59 -25.24 -0.82
CA ILE A 88 -39.98 -25.45 -1.25
C ILE A 88 -40.14 -25.23 -2.75
N ASP A 89 -41.05 -25.97 -3.37
CA ASP A 89 -41.48 -25.79 -4.76
C ASP A 89 -43.00 -25.88 -4.87
N TRP A 90 -43.54 -25.53 -6.02
CA TRP A 90 -44.98 -25.54 -6.25
C TRP A 90 -45.51 -26.95 -6.48
N ALA A 91 -46.64 -27.27 -5.84
CA ALA A 91 -47.44 -28.44 -6.14
C ALA A 91 -48.44 -28.14 -7.27
N ALA A 92 -49.00 -29.19 -7.87
CA ALA A 92 -49.93 -29.07 -9.01
C ALA A 92 -51.26 -28.38 -8.66
N ASP A 93 -51.65 -28.38 -7.38
CA ASP A 93 -52.86 -27.76 -6.87
C ASP A 93 -52.63 -26.34 -6.32
N GLY A 94 -51.46 -25.74 -6.60
CA GLY A 94 -51.10 -24.40 -6.16
C GLY A 94 -50.69 -24.28 -4.68
N LYS A 95 -50.56 -25.40 -3.95
CA LYS A 95 -49.85 -25.48 -2.65
C LYS A 95 -48.34 -25.38 -2.84
N VAL A 96 -47.61 -25.33 -1.73
CA VAL A 96 -46.16 -25.55 -1.68
C VAL A 96 -45.84 -26.92 -1.11
N ARG A 97 -44.81 -27.56 -1.63
CA ARG A 97 -44.29 -28.85 -1.16
C ARG A 97 -42.79 -28.74 -0.93
N LYS A 98 -42.21 -29.70 -0.22
CA LYS A 98 -40.75 -29.85 -0.17
C LYS A 98 -40.18 -30.08 -1.56
N ALA A 99 -39.15 -29.31 -1.92
CA ALA A 99 -38.43 -29.44 -3.18
C ALA A 99 -37.38 -30.56 -3.09
N GLU A 100 -37.15 -31.25 -4.21
CA GLU A 100 -36.09 -32.27 -4.34
C GLU A 100 -34.71 -31.66 -4.69
N GLY A 101 -34.60 -30.33 -4.69
CA GLY A 101 -33.39 -29.60 -5.06
C GLY A 101 -33.35 -28.19 -4.46
N ALA A 102 -32.80 -27.22 -5.18
CA ALA A 102 -32.63 -25.84 -4.69
C ALA A 102 -33.96 -25.15 -4.31
N GLY A 103 -35.09 -25.61 -4.88
CA GLY A 103 -36.41 -25.04 -4.67
C GLY A 103 -36.56 -23.63 -5.23
N ARG A 104 -37.74 -23.07 -5.06
CA ARG A 104 -38.10 -21.69 -5.41
C ARG A 104 -38.33 -20.85 -4.16
N GLY A 105 -37.86 -21.30 -3.00
CA GLY A 105 -38.04 -20.64 -1.72
C GLY A 105 -37.60 -21.52 -0.55
N ARG A 106 -37.74 -21.00 0.68
CA ARG A 106 -37.51 -21.76 1.91
C ARG A 106 -38.61 -21.54 2.94
N ALA A 107 -38.97 -22.61 3.63
CA ALA A 107 -39.90 -22.57 4.74
C ALA A 107 -39.27 -21.93 5.98
N LEU A 108 -39.99 -21.01 6.62
CA LEU A 108 -39.64 -20.38 7.89
C LEU A 108 -40.33 -21.03 9.08
N THR A 109 -41.43 -21.75 8.84
CA THR A 109 -42.21 -22.50 9.83
C THR A 109 -42.38 -23.94 9.35
N ALA A 110 -42.62 -24.86 10.27
CA ALA A 110 -43.01 -26.22 9.92
C ALA A 110 -44.54 -26.28 9.72
N ALA A 111 -45.00 -27.13 8.81
CA ALA A 111 -46.43 -27.34 8.54
C ALA A 111 -46.70 -28.78 8.11
N ALA A 112 -47.84 -29.34 8.53
CA ALA A 112 -48.38 -30.58 7.98
C ALA A 112 -49.18 -30.33 6.68
N ASP A 113 -49.59 -31.40 5.99
CA ASP A 113 -50.39 -31.25 4.77
C ASP A 113 -51.71 -30.51 5.03
N GLY A 114 -51.94 -29.44 4.26
CA GLY A 114 -53.13 -28.60 4.38
C GLY A 114 -53.04 -27.47 5.40
N GLU A 115 -51.96 -27.39 6.19
CA GLU A 115 -51.70 -26.26 7.09
C GLU A 115 -50.96 -25.12 6.38
N ASP A 116 -50.99 -23.93 6.99
CA ASP A 116 -50.26 -22.77 6.52
C ASP A 116 -48.78 -22.86 6.87
N VAL A 117 -47.91 -22.59 5.90
CA VAL A 117 -46.47 -22.45 6.06
C VAL A 117 -46.04 -21.03 5.67
N GLN A 118 -45.37 -20.36 6.60
CA GLN A 118 -44.63 -19.13 6.30
C GLN A 118 -43.35 -19.48 5.54
N CYS A 119 -43.09 -18.80 4.43
CA CYS A 119 -41.91 -19.03 3.60
C CYS A 119 -41.43 -17.78 2.86
N VAL A 120 -40.19 -17.81 2.39
CA VAL A 120 -39.60 -16.78 1.50
C VAL A 120 -39.38 -17.40 0.13
N LEU A 121 -39.80 -16.71 -0.94
CA LEU A 121 -39.67 -17.22 -2.32
C LEU A 121 -38.41 -16.66 -3.00
N ALA A 122 -37.61 -17.55 -3.58
CA ALA A 122 -36.40 -17.27 -4.33
C ALA A 122 -36.75 -16.83 -5.77
N GLY A 123 -37.05 -15.53 -5.90
CA GLY A 123 -37.20 -14.81 -7.18
C GLY A 123 -36.61 -13.40 -7.15
N VAL A 124 -36.08 -12.96 -6.00
CA VAL A 124 -35.21 -11.79 -5.87
C VAL A 124 -33.78 -12.28 -6.10
N THR A 125 -33.34 -12.24 -7.35
CA THR A 125 -32.01 -12.71 -7.81
C THR A 125 -30.83 -11.86 -7.31
N GLU A 126 -31.03 -10.95 -6.38
CA GLU A 126 -29.94 -10.55 -5.49
C GLU A 126 -30.03 -11.43 -4.25
N GLU A 127 -29.21 -12.47 -4.28
CA GLU A 127 -28.73 -13.18 -3.11
C GLU A 127 -28.50 -12.15 -1.99
N MET A 128 -29.41 -12.08 -1.01
CA MET A 128 -29.10 -11.42 0.25
C MET A 128 -28.00 -12.27 0.89
N ASP A 129 -26.77 -11.96 0.52
CA ASP A 129 -25.55 -12.49 1.07
C ASP A 129 -25.47 -11.95 2.50
N VAL A 130 -26.19 -12.62 3.40
CA VAL A 130 -26.19 -12.32 4.84
C VAL A 130 -24.78 -12.58 5.32
N ALA A 131 -23.94 -11.54 5.31
CA ALA A 131 -22.60 -11.58 5.86
C ALA A 131 -22.72 -12.02 7.32
N ILE A 132 -22.05 -13.12 7.67
CA ILE A 132 -22.03 -13.59 9.05
C ILE A 132 -20.91 -12.83 9.74
N PHE A 133 -21.29 -11.84 10.56
CA PHE A 133 -20.34 -11.14 11.42
C PHE A 133 -19.96 -12.04 12.60
N THR A 134 -18.67 -12.35 12.71
CA THR A 134 -18.11 -13.12 13.83
C THR A 134 -17.14 -12.21 14.60
N PRO A 135 -17.65 -11.37 15.51
CA PRO A 135 -16.82 -10.52 16.34
C PRO A 135 -16.00 -11.35 17.34
N ALA A 136 -14.71 -11.03 17.47
CA ALA A 136 -13.79 -11.69 18.39
C ALA A 136 -13.06 -10.64 19.25
N VAL A 137 -12.93 -10.91 20.54
CA VAL A 137 -12.14 -10.06 21.44
C VAL A 137 -10.71 -10.56 21.36
N THR A 138 -9.82 -9.78 20.76
CA THR A 138 -8.42 -10.18 20.54
C THR A 138 -7.51 -9.73 21.68
N THR A 139 -7.81 -8.59 22.31
CA THR A 139 -7.00 -8.09 23.43
C THR A 139 -7.85 -7.34 24.45
N GLN A 140 -7.85 -7.83 25.68
CA GLN A 140 -8.46 -7.16 26.82
C GLN A 140 -7.39 -6.28 27.47
N GLY A 141 -7.49 -4.96 27.33
CA GLY A 141 -6.60 -3.98 27.94
C GLY A 141 -6.90 -3.80 29.43
N ASP A 142 -5.93 -3.25 30.16
CA ASP A 142 -6.03 -2.90 31.59
C ASP A 142 -6.33 -1.40 31.79
N THR A 143 -6.21 -0.89 33.02
CA THR A 143 -6.44 0.53 33.32
C THR A 143 -5.49 1.51 32.63
N GLY A 144 -4.35 1.04 32.11
CA GLY A 144 -3.38 1.87 31.39
C GLY A 144 -3.39 1.65 29.88
N THR A 145 -4.09 0.64 29.37
CA THR A 145 -4.07 0.23 27.96
C THR A 145 -5.47 0.00 27.41
N ALA A 146 -5.76 0.52 26.23
CA ALA A 146 -7.08 0.34 25.61
C ALA A 146 -7.36 -1.15 25.32
N SER A 147 -8.57 -1.62 25.62
CA SER A 147 -9.04 -2.87 25.02
C SER A 147 -9.21 -2.70 23.52
N VAL A 148 -8.77 -3.72 22.77
CA VAL A 148 -8.89 -3.78 21.31
C VAL A 148 -9.83 -4.92 20.96
N ILE A 149 -11.00 -4.59 20.43
CA ILE A 149 -11.92 -5.57 19.85
C ILE A 149 -11.68 -5.61 18.35
N THR A 150 -11.37 -6.81 17.84
CA THR A 150 -11.20 -7.07 16.41
C THR A 150 -12.48 -7.66 15.84
N ILE A 151 -13.13 -6.92 14.96
CA ILE A 151 -14.31 -7.43 14.24
C ILE A 151 -13.81 -7.93 12.88
N ALA A 152 -13.88 -9.24 12.65
CA ALA A 152 -13.59 -9.83 11.35
C ALA A 152 -14.90 -10.08 10.59
N THR A 153 -14.93 -9.68 9.31
CA THR A 153 -16.05 -9.98 8.40
C THR A 153 -15.73 -11.22 7.55
N THR A 154 -16.52 -12.27 7.71
CA THR A 154 -16.44 -13.45 6.83
C THR A 154 -17.72 -13.57 6.02
N GLY A 155 -17.57 -13.75 4.70
CA GLY A 155 -18.67 -14.15 3.84
C GLY A 155 -19.12 -15.58 4.15
N ARG A 156 -20.26 -15.99 3.60
CA ARG A 156 -20.82 -17.33 3.81
C ARG A 156 -19.89 -18.46 3.32
N SER A 157 -18.97 -18.15 2.42
CA SER A 157 -17.90 -19.05 1.95
C SER A 157 -16.75 -19.25 2.94
N GLY A 158 -16.74 -18.52 4.07
CA GLY A 158 -15.61 -18.48 5.01
C GLY A 158 -14.44 -17.61 4.53
N LEU A 159 -14.57 -16.95 3.37
CA LEU A 159 -13.58 -16.00 2.87
C LEU A 159 -13.81 -14.61 3.50
N ALA A 160 -12.74 -13.87 3.76
CA ALA A 160 -12.82 -12.50 4.25
C ALA A 160 -13.58 -11.64 3.22
N LYS A 161 -14.59 -10.88 3.66
CA LYS A 161 -15.31 -9.96 2.78
C LYS A 161 -14.54 -8.65 2.72
N THR A 162 -14.10 -8.26 1.53
CA THR A 162 -13.34 -7.01 1.29
C THR A 162 -14.20 -5.76 1.49
N ASP A 163 -15.51 -5.91 1.29
CA ASP A 163 -16.46 -4.83 1.51
C ASP A 163 -16.83 -4.83 2.99
N GLY A 164 -16.35 -3.82 3.71
CA GLY A 164 -16.71 -3.59 5.10
C GLY A 164 -18.23 -3.46 5.27
N PRO A 165 -18.75 -3.61 6.51
CA PRO A 165 -20.16 -3.32 6.77
C PRO A 165 -20.45 -1.88 6.33
N THR A 166 -21.51 -1.70 5.53
CA THR A 166 -22.00 -0.37 5.17
C THR A 166 -22.49 0.42 6.37
N GLU A 167 -22.84 -0.27 7.47
CA GLU A 167 -23.25 0.31 8.74
C GLU A 167 -22.78 -0.55 9.92
N LEU A 168 -22.11 0.06 10.90
CA LEU A 168 -21.73 -0.56 12.17
C LEU A 168 -22.34 0.24 13.32
N ARG A 169 -23.03 -0.44 14.25
CA ARG A 169 -23.60 0.19 15.45
C ARG A 169 -22.91 -0.33 16.70
N VAL A 170 -22.33 0.59 17.47
CA VAL A 170 -21.62 0.30 18.72
C VAL A 170 -22.32 1.02 19.86
N GLY A 171 -22.56 0.31 20.96
CA GLY A 171 -23.04 0.88 22.22
C GLY A 171 -22.22 0.36 23.39
N ALA A 172 -21.66 1.26 24.20
CA ALA A 172 -21.03 0.89 25.47
C ALA A 172 -22.01 1.18 26.63
N PHE A 173 -22.03 0.34 27.66
CA PHE A 173 -22.96 0.49 28.77
C PHE A 173 -22.31 0.14 30.12
N ASN A 174 -22.71 0.90 31.15
CA ASN A 174 -22.30 0.65 32.53
C ASN A 174 -23.17 -0.45 33.13
N ALA A 175 -22.55 -1.31 33.96
CA ALA A 175 -23.13 -2.53 34.55
C ALA A 175 -24.65 -2.43 34.81
N GLY A 176 -25.44 -3.00 33.89
CA GLY A 176 -26.85 -3.32 34.12
C GLY A 176 -27.92 -2.29 33.74
N SER A 177 -27.62 -1.13 33.14
CA SER A 177 -28.70 -0.23 32.68
C SER A 177 -28.39 0.67 31.49
N TRP A 178 -29.30 0.69 30.51
CA TRP A 178 -29.25 1.49 29.27
C TRP A 178 -29.59 2.99 29.45
N THR A 179 -30.04 3.40 30.63
CA THR A 179 -30.70 4.70 30.84
C THR A 179 -29.74 5.90 31.02
N GLN A 180 -28.42 5.69 31.03
CA GLN A 180 -27.44 6.75 31.39
C GLN A 180 -26.53 7.23 30.23
N ALA A 181 -26.96 7.11 28.98
CA ALA A 181 -26.17 7.42 27.79
C ALA A 181 -26.33 8.90 27.31
N THR A 182 -25.24 9.69 27.22
CA THR A 182 -25.24 11.08 26.66
C THR A 182 -24.08 11.33 25.68
N ASN A 183 -24.28 12.20 24.69
CA ASN A 183 -23.54 12.38 23.41
C ASN A 183 -22.00 12.45 23.47
N ALA A 184 -21.33 11.56 22.71
CA ALA A 184 -19.95 11.70 22.25
C ALA A 184 -19.87 11.48 20.73
N THR A 185 -18.98 12.23 20.07
CA THR A 185 -18.82 12.26 18.61
C THR A 185 -17.63 11.38 18.22
N ILE A 186 -17.85 10.35 17.40
CA ILE A 186 -16.77 9.48 16.88
C ILE A 186 -16.46 9.91 15.46
N ALA A 187 -15.20 10.26 15.18
CA ALA A 187 -14.74 10.56 13.82
C ALA A 187 -14.41 9.26 13.09
N ALA A 188 -15.20 8.91 12.06
CA ALA A 188 -14.84 7.85 11.11
C ALA A 188 -13.96 8.45 10.00
N THR A 189 -12.86 7.79 9.66
CA THR A 189 -12.07 8.08 8.45
C THR A 189 -12.20 6.87 7.51
N GLY A 190 -12.30 7.08 6.19
CA GLY A 190 -12.32 5.98 5.22
C GLY A 190 -13.61 5.76 4.40
N GLY A 191 -14.55 6.71 4.36
CA GLY A 191 -15.71 6.64 3.45
C GLY A 191 -16.90 5.80 3.92
N SER A 192 -16.82 5.18 5.10
CA SER A 192 -18.00 4.59 5.76
C SER A 192 -18.93 5.67 6.31
N VAL A 193 -20.23 5.58 6.01
CA VAL A 193 -21.25 6.49 6.57
C VAL A 193 -21.82 5.86 7.85
N LEU A 194 -21.28 6.23 9.00
CA LEU A 194 -21.82 5.79 10.30
C LEU A 194 -23.17 6.49 10.56
N ARG A 195 -24.28 5.76 10.61
CA ARG A 195 -25.59 6.31 11.02
C ARG A 195 -25.98 5.80 12.40
N LYS A 196 -26.01 6.74 13.36
CA LYS A 196 -26.44 6.65 14.78
C LYS A 196 -25.62 5.72 15.68
N SER A 197 -24.84 6.33 16.59
CA SER A 197 -24.42 5.71 17.85
C SER A 197 -25.50 5.86 18.93
N HIS A 198 -25.56 4.92 19.87
CA HIS A 198 -26.16 5.14 21.19
C HIS A 198 -25.01 5.19 22.20
N THR A 199 -25.07 6.16 23.10
CA THR A 199 -23.89 6.76 23.73
C THR A 199 -23.42 6.06 25.00
N SER A 200 -22.14 6.24 25.32
CA SER A 200 -21.60 6.10 26.67
C SER A 200 -20.82 7.38 26.98
N ASN A 201 -20.48 7.61 28.25
CA ASN A 201 -19.61 8.68 28.73
C ASN A 201 -18.12 8.47 28.37
N LYS A 202 -17.81 7.72 27.30
CA LYS A 202 -16.46 7.29 26.92
C LYS A 202 -16.14 7.60 25.46
N ASP A 203 -14.87 7.85 25.20
CA ASP A 203 -14.33 8.00 23.86
C ASP A 203 -14.15 6.61 23.22
N LEU A 204 -14.87 6.38 22.13
CA LEU A 204 -14.75 5.20 21.28
C LEU A 204 -14.07 5.63 19.98
N THR A 205 -12.91 5.06 19.67
CA THR A 205 -12.24 5.30 18.40
C THR A 205 -12.30 4.03 17.56
N ILE A 206 -12.88 4.14 16.37
CA ILE A 206 -12.88 3.08 15.36
C ILE A 206 -11.79 3.39 14.35
N SER A 207 -10.83 2.48 14.21
CA SER A 207 -9.81 2.55 13.19
C SER A 207 -9.76 1.26 12.40
N GLU A 208 -9.76 1.35 11.08
CA GLU A 208 -9.30 0.24 10.25
C GLU A 208 -7.80 0.02 10.50
N VAL A 209 -7.38 -1.24 10.42
CA VAL A 209 -5.94 -1.56 10.42
C VAL A 209 -5.36 -1.08 9.11
N GLN A 210 -4.84 0.14 9.12
CA GLN A 210 -4.12 0.72 8.00
C GLN A 210 -2.80 -0.02 7.81
N ALA A 211 -2.42 -0.23 6.55
CA ALA A 211 -1.10 -0.75 6.25
C ALA A 211 -0.05 0.24 6.77
N VAL A 212 0.97 -0.29 7.45
CA VAL A 212 2.13 0.48 7.91
C VAL A 212 3.29 0.17 6.98
N ALA A 213 4.02 1.20 6.55
CA ALA A 213 5.22 1.03 5.74
C ALA A 213 6.40 0.58 6.60
N ALA A 214 7.22 -0.32 6.05
CA ALA A 214 8.44 -0.75 6.69
C ALA A 214 9.50 0.36 6.63
N THR A 215 10.30 0.51 7.68
CA THR A 215 11.37 1.51 7.77
C THR A 215 12.71 0.89 8.19
N ARG A 216 13.80 1.61 7.92
CA ARG A 216 15.14 1.33 8.47
C ARG A 216 16.00 2.59 8.40
N THR A 217 17.02 2.65 9.27
CA THR A 217 18.02 3.71 9.31
C THR A 217 19.38 3.21 8.83
N LEU A 218 20.02 3.96 7.93
CA LEU A 218 21.46 3.89 7.62
C LEU A 218 22.18 4.90 8.51
N THR A 219 23.26 4.51 9.18
CA THR A 219 24.11 5.43 9.94
C THR A 219 25.47 5.55 9.28
N LEU A 220 25.95 6.78 9.09
CA LEU A 220 27.33 7.07 8.69
C LEU A 220 28.12 7.57 9.91
N THR A 221 29.24 6.92 10.22
CA THR A 221 30.09 7.28 11.37
C THR A 221 31.33 8.08 10.95
N GLY A 222 31.48 8.37 9.67
CA GLY A 222 32.68 9.00 9.13
C GLY A 222 32.50 9.45 7.68
N VAL A 223 33.62 9.84 7.07
CA VAL A 223 33.62 10.30 5.68
C VAL A 223 33.24 9.19 4.71
N VAL A 224 32.71 9.61 3.57
CA VAL A 224 32.39 8.75 2.42
C VAL A 224 33.33 9.10 1.27
N VAL A 225 33.83 8.07 0.60
CA VAL A 225 34.77 8.20 -0.52
C VAL A 225 34.16 7.75 -1.85
N ASP A 226 34.83 8.13 -2.94
CA ASP A 226 34.46 7.74 -4.29
C ASP A 226 34.39 6.21 -4.45
N GLY A 227 33.32 5.73 -5.09
CA GLY A 227 33.09 4.31 -5.39
C GLY A 227 32.39 3.51 -4.29
N GLU A 228 32.18 4.07 -3.10
CA GLU A 228 31.37 3.41 -2.07
C GLU A 228 29.89 3.32 -2.47
N THR A 229 29.18 2.29 -1.99
CA THR A 229 27.81 2.02 -2.44
C THR A 229 26.83 1.73 -1.30
N VAL A 230 25.56 2.04 -1.58
CA VAL A 230 24.39 1.67 -0.78
C VAL A 230 23.39 0.97 -1.70
N SER A 231 22.87 -0.19 -1.29
CA SER A 231 21.90 -0.96 -2.04
C SER A 231 20.56 -1.04 -1.31
N ILE A 232 19.45 -0.73 -1.99
CA ILE A 232 18.10 -0.77 -1.44
C ILE A 232 17.15 -1.40 -2.46
N GLY A 233 16.55 -2.53 -2.13
CA GLY A 233 15.58 -3.22 -3.00
C GLY A 233 16.13 -3.57 -4.38
N GLY A 234 17.43 -3.88 -4.48
CA GLY A 234 18.11 -4.17 -5.75
C GLY A 234 18.60 -2.95 -6.53
N ARG A 235 18.26 -1.72 -6.13
CA ARG A 235 18.88 -0.49 -6.66
C ARG A 235 20.19 -0.24 -5.92
N VAL A 236 21.25 0.11 -6.64
CA VAL A 236 22.57 0.42 -6.08
C VAL A 236 22.87 1.89 -6.34
N TYR A 237 23.11 2.64 -5.27
CA TYR A 237 23.51 4.05 -5.26
C TYR A 237 25.03 4.11 -5.03
N GLU A 238 25.77 4.79 -5.90
CA GLU A 238 27.23 4.91 -5.84
C GLU A 238 27.65 6.36 -5.61
N PHE A 239 28.45 6.60 -4.57
CA PHE A 239 29.04 7.90 -4.27
C PHE A 239 30.13 8.24 -5.28
N ASP A 240 29.97 9.34 -5.99
CA ASP A 240 30.85 9.73 -7.12
C ASP A 240 31.42 11.15 -6.94
N ALA A 241 32.75 11.22 -6.84
CA ALA A 241 33.52 12.46 -6.75
C ALA A 241 34.02 12.97 -8.12
N HIS A 242 33.72 12.25 -9.22
CA HIS A 242 34.13 12.65 -10.57
C HIS A 242 33.27 13.80 -11.14
N ALA A 243 33.83 14.54 -12.11
CA ALA A 243 33.11 15.60 -12.83
C ALA A 243 32.07 15.00 -13.77
N SER A 244 32.52 14.01 -14.54
CA SER A 244 31.70 13.16 -15.39
C SER A 244 31.17 11.99 -14.56
N SER A 245 29.99 11.48 -14.91
CA SER A 245 29.46 10.26 -14.33
C SER A 245 30.39 9.08 -14.62
N ASN A 246 31.21 8.70 -13.64
CA ASN A 246 32.12 7.54 -13.74
C ASN A 246 31.65 6.39 -12.85
N ILE A 247 30.33 6.18 -12.80
CA ILE A 247 29.75 5.10 -12.01
C ILE A 247 29.64 3.81 -12.80
N THR A 248 29.62 2.68 -12.09
CA THR A 248 29.36 1.39 -12.72
C THR A 248 28.00 1.39 -13.42
N ALA A 249 27.94 0.87 -14.66
CA ALA A 249 26.72 0.82 -15.45
C ALA A 249 25.56 0.16 -14.68
N GLY A 250 24.37 0.78 -14.75
CA GLY A 250 23.15 0.32 -14.06
C GLY A 250 22.98 0.84 -12.63
N ARG A 251 24.01 1.47 -12.04
CA ARG A 251 23.91 2.13 -10.72
C ARG A 251 23.31 3.53 -10.83
N VAL A 252 22.87 4.07 -9.70
CA VAL A 252 22.38 5.44 -9.55
C VAL A 252 23.49 6.29 -8.95
N ARG A 253 23.74 7.45 -9.55
CA ARG A 253 24.79 8.36 -9.10
C ARG A 253 24.38 9.12 -7.85
N VAL A 254 25.26 9.16 -6.85
CA VAL A 254 25.20 10.07 -5.69
C VAL A 254 26.34 11.07 -5.83
N PRO A 255 26.08 12.27 -6.37
CA PRO A 255 27.14 13.21 -6.74
C PRO A 255 27.72 13.94 -5.52
N ILE A 256 28.93 13.55 -5.08
CA ILE A 256 29.60 14.16 -3.91
C ILE A 256 30.78 15.07 -4.28
N ARG A 257 31.07 15.27 -5.57
CA ARG A 257 32.21 16.08 -6.02
C ARG A 257 32.28 17.47 -5.37
N SER A 258 31.15 18.18 -5.30
CA SER A 258 31.08 19.52 -4.70
C SER A 258 31.30 19.53 -3.17
N ARG A 259 31.33 18.35 -2.54
CA ARG A 259 31.56 18.13 -1.11
C ARG A 259 32.96 17.59 -0.80
N THR A 260 33.78 17.39 -1.83
CA THR A 260 35.17 16.93 -1.69
C THR A 260 36.15 18.05 -2.06
N THR A 261 37.36 18.01 -1.51
CA THR A 261 38.45 18.89 -1.91
C THR A 261 39.49 18.10 -2.69
N VAL A 262 39.95 18.64 -3.83
CA VAL A 262 41.02 18.03 -4.62
C VAL A 262 42.37 18.28 -3.97
N ALA A 263 43.22 17.24 -3.93
CA ALA A 263 44.59 17.40 -3.50
C ALA A 263 45.39 18.20 -4.52
N THR A 264 46.33 19.02 -4.06
CA THR A 264 47.17 19.85 -4.93
C THR A 264 48.65 19.71 -4.58
N GLY A 265 49.49 20.02 -5.56
CA GLY A 265 50.95 20.06 -5.41
C GLY A 265 51.54 21.13 -6.33
N VAL A 266 52.71 21.64 -5.99
CA VAL A 266 53.36 22.71 -6.76
C VAL A 266 54.76 22.28 -7.19
N LEU A 267 55.02 22.31 -8.50
CA LEU A 267 56.36 22.18 -9.08
C LEU A 267 56.86 23.57 -9.42
N THR A 268 58.04 23.93 -8.90
CA THR A 268 58.75 25.16 -9.30
C THR A 268 59.81 24.84 -10.34
N VAL A 269 59.85 25.55 -11.46
CA VAL A 269 60.87 25.44 -12.52
C VAL A 269 61.46 26.82 -12.79
N SER A 270 62.64 27.11 -12.23
CA SER A 270 63.24 28.44 -12.21
C SER A 270 64.08 28.76 -13.45
N GLN A 271 64.64 27.73 -14.10
CA GLN A 271 65.39 27.82 -15.36
C GLN A 271 64.89 26.78 -16.36
N GLN A 272 65.35 26.87 -17.60
CA GLN A 272 65.01 25.88 -18.62
C GLN A 272 65.57 24.50 -18.23
N PRO A 273 64.75 23.43 -18.24
CA PRO A 273 65.19 22.06 -18.03
C PRO A 273 66.17 21.60 -19.12
N THR A 274 67.05 20.65 -18.76
CA THR A 274 67.98 20.01 -19.70
C THR A 274 67.47 18.63 -20.14
N ALA A 275 67.84 18.20 -21.35
CA ALA A 275 67.45 16.88 -21.83
C ALA A 275 68.07 15.78 -20.94
N GLY A 276 67.27 14.79 -20.56
CA GLY A 276 67.63 13.74 -19.61
C GLY A 276 67.06 13.93 -18.20
N GLU A 277 66.61 15.14 -17.85
CA GLU A 277 65.93 15.40 -16.58
C GLU A 277 64.53 14.79 -16.55
N THR A 278 64.00 14.50 -15.36
CA THR A 278 62.69 13.86 -15.20
C THR A 278 61.81 14.51 -14.15
N VAL A 279 60.49 14.45 -14.37
CA VAL A 279 59.44 14.74 -13.37
C VAL A 279 58.52 13.52 -13.28
N THR A 280 58.26 13.00 -12.10
CA THR A 280 57.31 11.90 -11.88
C THR A 280 56.13 12.37 -11.05
N ILE A 281 54.92 12.00 -11.49
CA ILE A 281 53.65 12.22 -10.78
C ILE A 281 52.91 10.88 -10.73
N GLY A 282 52.55 10.42 -9.54
CA GLY A 282 51.96 9.10 -9.34
C GLY A 282 52.85 8.02 -9.94
N ASN A 283 52.32 7.32 -10.95
CA ASN A 283 53.03 6.27 -11.68
C ASN A 283 53.58 6.71 -13.05
N LYS A 284 53.45 7.98 -13.43
CA LYS A 284 53.88 8.48 -14.74
C LYS A 284 55.13 9.35 -14.60
N THR A 285 56.19 8.98 -15.32
CA THR A 285 57.42 9.76 -15.45
C THR A 285 57.44 10.51 -16.79
N PHE A 286 57.70 11.81 -16.71
CA PHE A 286 57.93 12.70 -17.83
C PHE A 286 59.43 12.94 -17.97
N LEU A 287 60.00 12.58 -19.13
CA LEU A 287 61.40 12.76 -19.49
C LEU A 287 61.56 13.97 -20.41
N TRP A 288 62.39 14.91 -20.01
CA TRP A 288 62.78 16.03 -20.86
C TRP A 288 63.69 15.52 -21.99
N VAL A 289 63.32 15.82 -23.24
CA VAL A 289 64.10 15.49 -24.44
C VAL A 289 64.47 16.74 -25.20
N ALA A 290 65.44 16.63 -26.11
CA ALA A 290 65.87 17.73 -26.96
C ALA A 290 64.69 18.42 -27.67
N ASN A 291 64.86 19.70 -27.98
CA ASN A 291 63.77 20.49 -28.54
C ASN A 291 63.26 19.88 -29.85
N GLY A 292 61.96 19.59 -29.90
CA GLY A 292 61.27 19.03 -31.06
C GLY A 292 61.44 17.52 -31.26
N THR A 293 62.00 16.79 -30.28
CA THR A 293 62.24 15.34 -30.43
C THR A 293 61.30 14.45 -29.61
N ALA A 294 60.29 15.01 -28.94
CA ALA A 294 59.30 14.24 -28.19
C ALA A 294 58.41 13.45 -29.18
N THR A 295 58.42 12.13 -29.09
CA THR A 295 57.71 11.23 -30.03
C THR A 295 56.96 10.09 -29.36
N ILE A 296 57.19 9.86 -28.06
CA ILE A 296 56.53 8.81 -27.29
C ILE A 296 55.87 9.40 -26.05
N ASN A 297 54.80 8.76 -25.59
CA ASN A 297 54.12 9.11 -24.34
C ASN A 297 55.12 9.06 -23.17
N GLY A 298 55.13 10.12 -22.37
CA GLY A 298 56.12 10.36 -21.31
C GLY A 298 57.30 11.24 -21.73
N GLN A 299 57.46 11.62 -23.00
CA GLN A 299 58.49 12.60 -23.40
C GLN A 299 57.94 14.03 -23.43
N VAL A 300 58.76 14.98 -23.01
CA VAL A 300 58.46 16.42 -23.04
C VAL A 300 59.60 17.15 -23.72
N SER A 301 59.30 17.91 -24.77
CA SER A 301 60.30 18.73 -25.46
C SER A 301 60.75 19.88 -24.55
N VAL A 302 62.06 20.08 -24.35
CA VAL A 302 62.61 21.21 -23.57
C VAL A 302 62.26 22.60 -24.13
N GLY A 303 61.78 22.67 -25.39
CA GLY A 303 61.42 23.93 -26.02
C GLY A 303 62.62 24.85 -26.33
N ALA A 304 62.35 26.05 -26.85
CA ALA A 304 63.38 27.03 -27.21
C ALA A 304 63.84 27.91 -26.03
N ASN A 305 63.05 27.99 -24.96
CA ASN A 305 63.34 28.77 -23.75
C ASN A 305 62.54 28.20 -22.56
N LYS A 306 62.74 28.76 -21.36
CA LYS A 306 62.05 28.36 -20.12
C LYS A 306 60.53 28.32 -20.27
N ALA A 307 59.92 29.37 -20.82
CA ALA A 307 58.47 29.46 -20.96
C ALA A 307 57.92 28.39 -21.91
N GLY A 308 58.65 28.09 -23.00
CA GLY A 308 58.33 27.00 -23.91
C GLY A 308 58.40 25.63 -23.23
N ALA A 309 59.44 25.39 -22.41
CA ALA A 309 59.54 24.17 -21.61
C ALA A 309 58.34 24.02 -20.67
N GLN A 310 58.06 25.07 -19.88
CA GLN A 310 56.94 25.12 -18.94
C GLN A 310 55.60 24.81 -19.63
N ALA A 311 55.32 25.44 -20.78
CA ALA A 311 54.11 25.18 -21.55
C ALA A 311 54.04 23.74 -22.08
N ASN A 312 55.17 23.19 -22.55
CA ASN A 312 55.23 21.80 -23.03
C ASN A 312 54.95 20.79 -21.92
N LEU A 313 55.42 21.01 -20.69
CA LEU A 313 55.11 20.12 -19.56
C LEU A 313 53.62 20.15 -19.20
N VAL A 314 53.01 21.34 -19.14
CA VAL A 314 51.57 21.47 -18.90
C VAL A 314 50.76 20.74 -19.97
N ALA A 315 51.12 20.91 -21.24
CA ALA A 315 50.47 20.24 -22.35
C ALA A 315 50.66 18.72 -22.31
N ALA A 316 51.84 18.24 -21.93
CA ALA A 316 52.12 16.82 -21.77
C ALA A 316 51.31 16.17 -20.62
N ILE A 317 51.18 16.85 -19.48
CA ILE A 317 50.37 16.36 -18.35
C ILE A 317 48.89 16.32 -18.73
N ASN A 318 48.38 17.36 -19.40
CA ASN A 318 46.98 17.45 -19.81
C ASN A 318 46.67 16.69 -21.11
N GLY A 319 47.68 16.11 -21.77
CA GLY A 319 47.56 15.35 -23.02
C GLY A 319 47.15 16.19 -24.24
N SER A 320 47.46 17.49 -24.25
CA SER A 320 47.09 18.42 -25.32
C SER A 320 48.21 18.67 -26.35
N ASP A 321 49.36 18.00 -26.21
CA ASP A 321 50.53 18.16 -27.09
C ASP A 321 50.56 17.18 -28.28
N SER A 322 49.52 16.36 -28.45
CA SER A 322 49.41 15.30 -29.48
C SER A 322 50.43 14.16 -29.37
N VAL A 323 51.30 14.15 -28.35
CA VAL A 323 52.30 13.09 -28.10
C VAL A 323 51.94 12.31 -26.85
N ASN A 324 51.55 13.01 -25.79
CA ASN A 324 51.22 12.45 -24.50
C ASN A 324 49.72 12.17 -24.38
N THR A 325 49.39 11.05 -23.74
CA THR A 325 48.05 10.83 -23.21
C THR A 325 47.88 11.60 -21.91
N ALA A 326 46.73 12.21 -21.68
CA ALA A 326 46.43 12.94 -20.45
C ALA A 326 46.69 12.07 -19.20
N HIS A 327 47.20 12.69 -18.14
CA HIS A 327 47.44 12.02 -16.87
C HIS A 327 46.10 11.56 -16.26
N THR A 328 46.03 10.32 -15.79
CA THR A 328 44.78 9.73 -15.28
C THR A 328 44.42 10.18 -13.86
N GLN A 329 45.38 10.73 -13.12
CA GLN A 329 45.17 11.14 -11.72
C GLN A 329 45.19 12.66 -11.48
N VAL A 330 45.77 13.47 -12.37
CA VAL A 330 45.96 14.91 -12.13
C VAL A 330 45.76 15.74 -13.39
N THR A 331 45.50 17.03 -13.22
CA THR A 331 45.62 18.07 -14.26
C THR A 331 46.66 19.10 -13.83
N ALA A 332 47.24 19.81 -14.81
CA ALA A 332 48.20 20.88 -14.57
C ALA A 332 47.62 22.24 -14.97
N ALA A 333 47.77 23.24 -14.10
CA ALA A 333 47.53 24.64 -14.43
C ALA A 333 48.73 25.24 -15.19
N ALA A 334 48.52 26.36 -15.88
CA ALA A 334 49.64 27.11 -16.45
C ALA A 334 50.59 27.61 -15.34
N PHE A 335 51.87 27.74 -15.69
CA PHE A 335 52.87 28.30 -14.77
C PHE A 335 52.55 29.76 -14.42
N ALA A 336 52.54 30.08 -13.13
CA ALA A 336 52.55 31.44 -12.60
C ALA A 336 53.99 31.81 -12.24
N THR A 337 54.65 32.57 -13.13
CA THR A 337 56.10 32.78 -13.11
C THR A 337 56.85 31.46 -13.25
N ASP A 338 57.20 30.82 -12.14
CA ASP A 338 57.98 29.58 -12.10
C ASP A 338 57.22 28.44 -11.43
N ALA A 339 56.01 28.67 -10.91
CA ALA A 339 55.24 27.66 -10.19
C ALA A 339 54.08 27.10 -11.03
N MET A 340 54.03 25.78 -11.19
CA MET A 340 52.90 25.05 -11.74
C MET A 340 52.17 24.32 -10.63
N THR A 341 50.89 24.63 -10.45
CA THR A 341 50.01 23.84 -9.60
C THR A 341 49.46 22.66 -10.38
N ILE A 342 49.58 21.46 -9.82
CA ILE A 342 48.83 20.29 -10.25
C ILE A 342 47.71 20.00 -9.25
N SER A 343 46.58 19.53 -9.77
CA SER A 343 45.39 19.20 -8.99
C SER A 343 44.94 17.79 -9.30
N ALA A 344 44.59 17.01 -8.29
CA ALA A 344 43.98 15.70 -8.48
C ALA A 344 42.66 15.82 -9.27
N ILE A 345 42.38 14.83 -10.13
CA ILE A 345 41.15 14.78 -10.92
C ILE A 345 39.93 14.45 -10.05
N ILE A 346 40.14 13.54 -9.09
CA ILE A 346 39.14 13.06 -8.12
C ILE A 346 39.42 13.76 -6.79
N GLY A 347 38.39 14.34 -6.18
CA GLY A 347 38.49 14.91 -4.84
C GLY A 347 38.58 13.84 -3.76
N GLY A 348 39.11 14.17 -2.60
CA GLY A 348 39.26 13.23 -1.48
C GLY A 348 40.67 13.15 -0.91
N ALA A 349 40.79 12.57 0.28
CA ALA A 349 42.05 12.41 0.99
C ALA A 349 42.96 11.35 0.36
N ALA A 350 42.40 10.36 -0.35
CA ALA A 350 43.17 9.34 -1.06
C ALA A 350 44.17 9.96 -2.06
N ALA A 351 43.80 11.07 -2.70
CA ALA A 351 44.64 11.79 -3.65
C ALA A 351 45.90 12.42 -3.00
N ASN A 352 45.93 12.58 -1.67
CA ASN A 352 47.13 13.02 -0.95
C ASN A 352 48.28 12.00 -1.01
N SER A 353 48.00 10.76 -1.43
CA SER A 353 49.02 9.72 -1.61
C SER A 353 49.65 9.71 -3.00
N ILE A 354 49.23 10.59 -3.92
CA ILE A 354 49.83 10.69 -5.25
C ILE A 354 51.24 11.28 -5.07
N ALA A 355 52.26 10.44 -5.28
CA ALA A 355 53.65 10.80 -5.13
C ALA A 355 54.13 11.78 -6.21
N THR A 356 55.04 12.67 -5.86
CA THR A 356 55.68 13.61 -6.76
C THR A 356 57.18 13.60 -6.51
N THR A 357 57.96 13.37 -7.56
CA THR A 357 59.43 13.42 -7.51
C THR A 357 60.00 14.03 -8.79
N GLU A 358 61.27 14.43 -8.73
CA GLU A 358 61.97 15.10 -9.80
C GLU A 358 63.47 14.76 -9.75
N VAL A 359 64.07 14.72 -10.93
CA VAL A 359 65.52 14.72 -11.12
C VAL A 359 65.80 15.90 -12.05
N MET A 360 65.91 17.08 -11.46
CA MET A 360 66.09 18.34 -12.18
C MET A 360 67.10 19.22 -11.44
N ALA A 361 67.96 19.93 -12.18
CA ALA A 361 68.88 20.90 -11.59
C ALA A 361 68.17 22.20 -11.17
N ASN A 362 67.10 22.58 -11.90
CA ASN A 362 66.40 23.85 -11.72
C ASN A 362 64.90 23.68 -11.48
N GLY A 363 64.49 22.49 -11.03
CA GLY A 363 63.11 22.13 -10.72
C GLY A 363 63.01 21.60 -9.30
N SER A 364 61.97 21.95 -8.56
CA SER A 364 61.67 21.28 -7.29
C SER A 364 60.19 21.22 -6.95
N TRP A 365 59.73 20.08 -6.44
CA TRP A 365 58.40 19.92 -5.86
C TRP A 365 58.35 20.53 -4.45
N GLY A 366 57.24 21.18 -4.12
CA GLY A 366 57.00 21.70 -2.77
C GLY A 366 56.84 20.59 -1.71
N ALA A 367 56.48 19.37 -2.11
CA ALA A 367 56.34 18.20 -1.25
C ALA A 367 56.51 16.90 -2.07
N GLY A 368 56.76 15.78 -1.38
CA GLY A 368 56.89 14.46 -2.02
C GLY A 368 55.57 13.79 -2.42
N THR A 369 54.43 14.36 -2.01
CA THR A 369 53.08 13.96 -2.40
C THR A 369 52.18 15.18 -2.54
N LEU A 370 51.01 15.01 -3.16
CA LEU A 370 49.96 16.04 -3.09
C LEU A 370 49.42 16.18 -1.66
N ALA A 371 48.78 17.31 -1.38
CA ALA A 371 48.23 17.61 -0.06
C ALA A 371 46.86 18.31 -0.13
N SER A 372 46.21 18.44 1.03
CA SER A 372 44.96 19.18 1.25
C SER A 372 43.70 18.61 0.57
N GLY A 373 43.78 17.41 0.00
CA GLY A 373 42.60 16.66 -0.41
C GLY A 373 41.79 16.22 0.81
N ALA A 374 40.46 16.33 0.72
CA ALA A 374 39.53 16.00 1.81
C ALA A 374 38.28 15.31 1.27
N ASP A 375 37.84 14.26 1.96
CA ASP A 375 36.68 13.45 1.61
C ASP A 375 35.35 14.14 1.95
N CYS A 376 34.24 13.57 1.46
CA CYS A 376 32.91 14.06 1.78
C CYS A 376 32.54 13.69 3.22
N THR A 377 32.16 14.69 4.03
CA THR A 377 31.67 14.45 5.40
C THR A 377 30.36 13.64 5.39
N ALA A 378 30.11 12.85 6.44
CA ALA A 378 28.90 12.06 6.62
C ALA A 378 27.59 12.85 6.34
N ALA A 379 27.36 13.98 7.02
CA ALA A 379 26.17 14.82 6.82
C ALA A 379 25.94 15.26 5.35
N ASN A 380 27.00 15.66 4.64
CA ASN A 380 26.89 16.04 3.23
C ASN A 380 26.57 14.82 2.35
N ALA A 381 27.21 13.68 2.60
CA ALA A 381 26.93 12.44 1.87
C ALA A 381 25.47 12.00 2.04
N ILE A 382 24.91 12.18 3.24
CA ILE A 382 23.50 11.90 3.55
C ILE A 382 22.56 12.78 2.74
N THR A 383 22.80 14.09 2.73
CA THR A 383 22.01 15.05 1.95
C THR A 383 21.98 14.65 0.46
N ASP A 384 23.15 14.31 -0.08
CA ASP A 384 23.27 13.94 -1.49
C ASP A 384 22.63 12.55 -1.78
N LEU A 385 22.74 11.58 -0.85
CA LEU A 385 22.09 10.27 -0.96
C LEU A 385 20.56 10.36 -0.91
N VAL A 386 20.00 11.14 0.03
CA VAL A 386 18.55 11.38 0.13
C VAL A 386 18.03 12.02 -1.17
N THR A 387 18.78 12.99 -1.72
CA THR A 387 18.45 13.62 -3.00
C THR A 387 18.46 12.61 -4.15
N ALA A 388 19.47 11.74 -4.21
CA ALA A 388 19.58 10.71 -5.24
C ALA A 388 18.43 9.68 -5.17
N ILE A 389 18.07 9.22 -3.96
CA ILE A 389 16.93 8.31 -3.76
C ILE A 389 15.60 8.98 -4.15
N THR A 390 15.40 10.24 -3.75
CA THR A 390 14.18 10.99 -4.05
C THR A 390 13.98 11.20 -5.56
N ASN A 391 15.06 11.48 -6.28
CA ASN A 391 15.04 11.67 -7.74
C ASN A 391 14.97 10.36 -8.54
N ASP A 392 15.24 9.21 -7.90
CA ASP A 392 15.12 7.91 -8.54
C ASP A 392 13.66 7.43 -8.58
N THR A 393 13.03 7.60 -9.74
CA THR A 393 11.64 7.16 -9.97
C THR A 393 11.45 5.65 -9.84
N SER A 394 12.52 4.87 -9.96
CA SER A 394 12.51 3.41 -9.79
C SER A 394 12.81 2.95 -8.35
N ALA A 395 13.07 3.89 -7.43
CA ALA A 395 13.27 3.56 -6.03
C ALA A 395 11.99 2.95 -5.43
N VAL A 396 12.13 1.89 -4.64
CA VAL A 396 11.01 1.27 -3.90
C VAL A 396 10.81 1.85 -2.49
N VAL A 397 11.65 2.82 -2.12
CA VAL A 397 11.60 3.54 -0.84
C VAL A 397 11.56 5.05 -1.07
N THR A 398 11.08 5.80 -0.08
CA THR A 398 11.43 7.20 0.13
C THR A 398 12.56 7.30 1.15
N ALA A 399 13.33 8.39 1.12
CA ALA A 399 14.37 8.66 2.09
C ALA A 399 14.19 10.06 2.66
N VAL A 400 14.52 10.22 3.94
CA VAL A 400 14.59 11.52 4.61
C VAL A 400 15.89 11.61 5.40
N ASP A 401 16.37 12.84 5.58
CA ASP A 401 17.49 13.11 6.48
C ASP A 401 17.06 12.84 7.92
N GLY A 402 17.80 11.98 8.62
CA GLY A 402 17.52 11.58 9.99
C GLY A 402 18.19 12.52 10.99
N SER A 403 18.19 12.13 12.27
CA SER A 403 18.96 12.86 13.27
C SER A 403 20.45 12.55 13.16
N GLY A 404 21.30 13.57 13.17
CA GLY A 404 22.76 13.40 13.08
C GLY A 404 23.18 12.90 11.71
N ASP A 405 24.10 11.95 11.66
CA ASP A 405 24.59 11.36 10.41
C ASP A 405 23.79 10.10 10.05
N THR A 406 22.46 10.23 9.91
CA THR A 406 21.59 9.11 9.55
C THR A 406 20.66 9.39 8.36
N VAL A 407 20.28 8.33 7.62
CA VAL A 407 19.22 8.35 6.60
C VAL A 407 18.13 7.39 7.02
N ASP A 408 16.90 7.88 7.14
CA ASP A 408 15.73 7.04 7.35
C ASP A 408 15.06 6.73 6.01
N VAL A 409 14.97 5.45 5.68
CA VAL A 409 14.26 4.96 4.49
C VAL A 409 12.93 4.32 4.86
N THR A 410 11.90 4.59 4.07
CA THR A 410 10.54 4.08 4.25
C THR A 410 10.05 3.42 2.97
N ALA A 411 9.48 2.22 3.03
CA ALA A 411 8.89 1.55 1.87
C ALA A 411 7.78 2.42 1.24
N LYS A 412 7.80 2.60 -0.09
CA LYS A 412 6.74 3.36 -0.80
C LYS A 412 5.38 2.68 -0.70
N THR A 413 5.36 1.36 -0.72
CA THR A 413 4.15 0.56 -0.54
C THR A 413 4.06 0.11 0.91
N ALA A 414 3.04 0.59 1.62
CA ALA A 414 2.75 0.12 2.96
C ALA A 414 2.36 -1.35 2.96
N GLY A 415 2.72 -2.09 4.02
CA GLY A 415 2.43 -3.51 4.12
C GLY A 415 3.62 -4.35 4.59
N ALA A 416 3.34 -5.61 4.98
CA ALA A 416 4.38 -6.54 5.41
C ALA A 416 5.37 -6.90 4.28
N ALA A 417 4.98 -6.74 3.02
CA ALA A 417 5.86 -6.94 1.87
C ALA A 417 7.10 -6.02 1.89
N GLY A 418 6.96 -4.81 2.46
CA GLY A 418 8.09 -3.89 2.61
C GLY A 418 9.23 -4.46 3.47
N ASN A 419 8.93 -5.38 4.39
CA ASN A 419 9.93 -6.02 5.26
C ASN A 419 10.91 -6.92 4.50
N SER A 420 10.59 -7.28 3.25
CA SER A 420 11.45 -8.08 2.36
C SER A 420 12.37 -7.24 1.48
N ILE A 421 12.27 -5.90 1.54
CA ILE A 421 13.17 -5.02 0.79
C ILE A 421 14.57 -5.16 1.39
N ALA A 422 15.47 -5.78 0.62
CA ALA A 422 16.85 -6.04 1.02
C ALA A 422 17.68 -4.75 1.05
N LEU A 423 18.61 -4.71 2.01
CA LEU A 423 19.55 -3.62 2.24
C LEU A 423 20.97 -4.19 2.24
N ALA A 424 21.91 -3.47 1.63
CA ALA A 424 23.34 -3.75 1.69
C ALA A 424 24.15 -2.47 1.46
N GLU A 425 25.45 -2.53 1.69
CA GLU A 425 26.38 -1.42 1.59
C GLU A 425 27.82 -1.92 1.43
N THR A 426 28.67 -1.08 0.84
CA THR A 426 30.13 -1.28 0.81
C THR A 426 30.87 -0.14 1.48
N LEU A 427 30.18 0.58 2.36
CA LEU A 427 30.71 1.75 3.08
C LEU A 427 31.71 1.29 4.13
N ALA A 428 32.87 1.94 4.19
CA ALA A 428 33.85 1.75 5.25
C ALA A 428 33.35 2.33 6.59
N ASN A 429 32.64 3.45 6.52
CA ASN A 429 32.15 4.20 7.69
C ASN A 429 30.62 4.29 7.72
N GLY A 430 29.92 3.27 7.23
CA GLY A 430 28.46 3.26 7.23
C GLY A 430 27.90 1.88 7.45
N SER A 431 26.75 1.81 8.14
CA SER A 431 26.06 0.53 8.34
C SER A 431 24.55 0.69 8.44
N TRP A 432 23.82 -0.26 7.88
CA TRP A 432 22.39 -0.43 8.15
C TRP A 432 22.16 -1.05 9.52
N ALA A 433 21.08 -0.64 10.20
CA ALA A 433 20.64 -1.30 11.43
C ALA A 433 20.07 -2.73 11.21
N GLY A 434 20.12 -3.26 9.98
CA GLY A 434 19.69 -4.61 9.61
C GLY A 434 19.72 -4.82 8.09
N SER A 435 19.61 -6.07 7.63
CA SER A 435 19.71 -6.43 6.20
C SER A 435 18.42 -6.26 5.39
N THR A 436 17.31 -5.88 6.02
CA THR A 436 16.03 -5.57 5.38
C THR A 436 15.31 -4.44 6.10
N LEU A 437 14.25 -3.86 5.54
CA LEU A 437 13.33 -2.99 6.30
C LEU A 437 12.54 -3.80 7.35
N THR A 438 11.98 -3.14 8.37
CA THR A 438 11.07 -3.76 9.36
C THR A 438 9.90 -2.86 9.73
N GLY A 439 8.93 -3.40 10.48
CA GLY A 439 7.79 -2.63 11.00
C GLY A 439 6.62 -2.50 10.02
N GLY A 440 6.76 -3.03 8.80
CA GLY A 440 5.68 -3.08 7.83
C GLY A 440 4.58 -4.03 8.30
N ILE A 441 3.34 -3.55 8.29
CA ILE A 441 2.14 -4.30 8.67
C ILE A 441 1.17 -4.23 7.50
N SER A 442 0.71 -5.38 7.00
CA SER A 442 -0.32 -5.42 5.96
C SER A 442 -1.62 -4.82 6.47
N ALA A 443 -2.34 -4.10 5.61
CA ALA A 443 -3.76 -3.88 5.87
C ALA A 443 -4.43 -5.26 5.97
N GLU A 444 -5.34 -5.40 6.92
CA GLU A 444 -6.20 -6.57 7.02
C GLU A 444 -7.60 -6.14 6.55
N PRO A 445 -7.96 -6.38 5.28
CA PRO A 445 -9.30 -6.06 4.79
C PRO A 445 -10.37 -6.69 5.67
N GLY A 446 -11.36 -5.90 6.08
CA GLY A 446 -12.46 -6.39 6.92
C GLY A 446 -12.14 -6.54 8.41
N VAL A 447 -10.98 -6.04 8.86
CA VAL A 447 -10.63 -5.98 10.29
C VAL A 447 -10.76 -4.55 10.83
N PHE A 448 -11.73 -4.37 11.72
CA PHE A 448 -11.93 -3.12 12.46
C PHE A 448 -11.40 -3.27 13.88
N LYS A 449 -10.62 -2.28 14.34
CA LYS A 449 -10.22 -2.16 15.75
C LYS A 449 -11.10 -1.12 16.42
N LEU A 450 -11.79 -1.54 17.47
CA LEU A 450 -12.46 -0.65 18.41
C LEU A 450 -11.57 -0.50 19.63
N ALA A 451 -11.04 0.70 19.86
CA ALA A 451 -10.32 1.04 21.08
C ALA A 451 -11.29 1.69 22.07
N VAL A 452 -11.35 1.12 23.28
CA VAL A 452 -12.13 1.67 24.40
C VAL A 452 -11.17 2.13 25.49
N THR A 453 -11.14 3.44 25.76
CA THR A 453 -10.31 4.03 26.82
C THR A 453 -11.16 4.47 28.01
N ASN A 454 -10.58 4.46 29.22
CA ASN A 454 -11.22 4.88 30.48
C ASN A 454 -12.44 4.04 30.93
N ALA A 455 -12.57 2.77 30.52
CA ALA A 455 -13.69 1.92 30.95
C ALA A 455 -13.48 1.42 32.40
N THR A 456 -14.38 1.79 33.31
CA THR A 456 -14.48 1.22 34.66
C THR A 456 -15.42 0.02 34.60
N ALA A 457 -14.94 -1.21 34.78
CA ALA A 457 -15.78 -2.42 34.93
C ALA A 457 -17.05 -2.49 34.03
N GLU A 458 -16.91 -2.72 32.73
CA GLU A 458 -18.00 -2.44 31.78
C GLU A 458 -18.16 -3.51 30.68
N GLY A 459 -19.40 -3.74 30.26
CA GLY A 459 -19.74 -4.57 29.11
C GLY A 459 -19.90 -3.70 27.86
N ILE A 460 -19.29 -4.10 26.74
CA ILE A 460 -19.48 -3.44 25.45
C ILE A 460 -20.48 -4.25 24.65
N LEU A 461 -21.52 -3.59 24.12
CA LEU A 461 -22.48 -4.22 23.21
C LEU A 461 -22.19 -3.84 21.77
N LEU A 462 -21.96 -4.85 20.94
CA LEU A 462 -21.81 -4.67 19.50
C LEU A 462 -23.07 -5.19 18.82
N ARG A 463 -23.67 -4.35 17.95
CA ARG A 463 -24.80 -4.76 17.10
C ARG A 463 -24.42 -4.64 15.63
N PHE A 464 -24.59 -5.74 14.92
CA PHE A 464 -24.30 -5.84 13.48
C PHE A 464 -25.60 -6.15 12.74
N GLY A 465 -26.00 -5.34 11.75
CA GLY A 465 -27.19 -5.59 10.93
C GLY A 465 -27.72 -4.35 10.22
N PRO A 466 -28.66 -4.51 9.28
CA PRO A 466 -29.34 -3.39 8.64
C PRO A 466 -30.12 -2.55 9.67
N PRO A 467 -30.43 -1.27 9.36
CA PRO A 467 -31.21 -0.43 10.27
C PRO A 467 -32.56 -1.08 10.57
N GLU A 468 -33.07 -0.91 11.80
CA GLU A 468 -34.46 -1.23 12.12
C GLU A 468 -35.36 -0.54 11.10
N PHE A 469 -36.06 -1.34 10.28
CA PHE A 469 -37.00 -0.85 9.28
C PHE A 469 -38.30 -0.41 9.94
N GLY A 470 -38.23 0.64 10.78
CA GLY A 470 -39.39 1.18 11.48
C GLY A 470 -40.02 0.23 12.52
N ALA A 471 -40.98 0.76 13.27
CA ALA A 471 -41.68 0.00 14.31
C ALA A 471 -42.42 -1.20 13.69
N GLY A 472 -42.06 -2.41 14.11
CA GLY A 472 -42.75 -3.66 13.73
C GLY A 472 -41.98 -4.57 12.76
N VAL A 473 -40.79 -4.19 12.27
CA VAL A 473 -39.93 -5.11 11.51
C VAL A 473 -38.94 -5.79 12.45
N ALA A 474 -38.75 -7.10 12.28
CA ALA A 474 -37.84 -7.88 13.10
C ALA A 474 -36.41 -7.30 13.03
N ASP A 475 -35.82 -7.02 14.20
CA ASP A 475 -34.41 -6.66 14.33
C ASP A 475 -33.57 -7.91 14.04
N TYR A 476 -32.92 -7.95 12.88
CA TYR A 476 -32.01 -9.01 12.48
C TYR A 476 -30.58 -8.78 13.00
N SER A 477 -30.38 -7.81 13.90
CA SER A 477 -29.06 -7.52 14.42
C SER A 477 -28.55 -8.63 15.35
N ARG A 478 -27.29 -9.03 15.16
CA ARG A 478 -26.62 -9.91 16.12
C ARG A 478 -26.01 -9.05 17.21
N THR A 479 -26.36 -9.38 18.45
CA THR A 479 -25.80 -8.72 19.63
C THR A 479 -24.66 -9.56 20.19
N GLN A 480 -23.48 -8.97 20.39
CA GLN A 480 -22.40 -9.58 21.19
C GLN A 480 -22.07 -8.67 22.36
N THR A 481 -22.03 -9.28 23.56
CA THR A 481 -21.51 -8.61 24.76
C THR A 481 -20.05 -8.99 24.91
N VAL A 482 -19.19 -7.99 24.97
CA VAL A 482 -17.78 -8.13 25.31
C VAL A 482 -17.60 -7.63 26.72
N THR A 483 -17.31 -8.53 27.65
CA THR A 483 -17.03 -8.15 29.03
C THR A 483 -15.61 -7.60 29.10
N HIS A 484 -15.45 -6.32 29.44
CA HIS A 484 -14.15 -5.76 29.80
C HIS A 484 -13.88 -6.09 31.27
N ALA A 485 -12.69 -6.61 31.56
CA ALA A 485 -12.27 -6.75 32.94
C ALA A 485 -12.18 -5.34 33.54
N ALA A 486 -12.92 -5.12 34.61
CA ALA A 486 -12.63 -3.96 35.45
C ALA A 486 -11.15 -3.94 35.85
N PRO A 487 -10.58 -2.78 36.21
CA PRO A 487 -9.53 -2.79 37.22
C PRO A 487 -9.80 -3.80 38.34
#